data_AF-A0A075G892-F1
#
_entry.id   AF-A0A075G892-F1
#
_cell.length_a   1.000
_cell.length_b   1.000
_cell.length_c   1.000
_cell.angle_alpha   90.00
_cell.angle_beta   90.00
_cell.angle_gamma   90.00
#
_symmetry.space_group_name_H-M   'P 1'
#
loop_
_entity.id
_entity.type
_entity.pdbx_description
1 polymer ?
#
loop_
_entity_poly.entity_id
_entity_poly.type
_entity_poly.pdbx_seq_one_letter_code
_entity_poly.pdbx_strand_id
1 'polypeptide(L)'
;MKFKIKDTDKEIIIASTRPELLCACRTIIVNPEDERYSEFIGKKIIVPITNVEVELSTHHSAKQEFGSGAVMVCSYGDQNDVALFRELQLEEIVAIGLNGRMTDVAGDYAGLKPKQARTKIIEDLENRGFVEKIEDIVHRTPISERSKTPIEIIPMEEYYLKQKDKIEKMKEVGKEITFHPTMHKQILMNWLESINIDWPISRRRFYGTEIPIWYCKECSEPHVPEPGKYYRPWNEKCPITNCTKCNSSEFIGEERTFDTWMDSSVSPLFISKFSRDDEFFKKVYPATIRPQAKDIVRTWLYYTLLRCEELTGEKPWSEAWVMGYGLDEKGMKMSKSKGNAIDPLPVIEKQGADTFRFWSASEINHGYDFRCNEQKIDSTKKFLSKLWNVSRFLSSFPVIDSGVPTDTDKWILSELDKLVKECKKGYEEYNFFIPAVAIREFTWNVFAAHYIEMVKARAYGIDFSDEERDGAIFTLHKTLSTILKLLAPITPFITEHLWKTLYSNESIHQQKQVDFENIEEQTEITKAISEFNSKVWNEKKSQNLSLKDSIKIDIPEILQPFKKDLKSMHNLLD
;
A
#
# COMPACT_ATOMS: atom_id res chain seq x y z
N MET A 1 16.42 -3.17 41.76
CA MET A 1 16.44 -4.38 42.60
C MET A 1 17.86 -4.64 43.05
N LYS A 2 18.07 -5.07 44.29
CA LYS A 2 19.37 -5.38 44.88
C LYS A 2 19.67 -6.86 44.69
N PHE A 3 20.82 -7.17 44.08
CA PHE A 3 21.33 -8.52 43.89
C PHE A 3 22.62 -8.66 44.68
N LYS A 4 22.80 -9.77 45.40
CA LYS A 4 23.98 -9.98 46.25
C LYS A 4 25.12 -10.59 45.44
N ILE A 5 26.33 -10.04 45.53
CA ILE A 5 27.51 -10.69 44.96
C ILE A 5 27.91 -11.82 45.89
N LYS A 6 28.00 -13.04 45.34
CA LYS A 6 28.32 -14.25 46.10
C LYS A 6 29.63 -14.09 46.85
N ASP A 7 29.68 -14.61 48.08
CA ASP A 7 30.84 -14.57 48.98
C ASP A 7 31.31 -13.15 49.37
N THR A 8 30.45 -12.13 49.20
CA THR A 8 30.68 -10.76 49.65
C THR A 8 29.42 -10.15 50.26
N ASP A 9 29.56 -9.04 50.99
CA ASP A 9 28.42 -8.23 51.45
C ASP A 9 28.11 -7.06 50.50
N LYS A 10 28.68 -7.08 49.28
CA LYS A 10 28.41 -6.07 48.25
C LYS A 10 27.16 -6.45 47.44
N GLU A 11 26.43 -5.43 47.03
CA GLU A 11 25.23 -5.55 46.22
C GLU A 11 25.41 -4.85 44.87
N ILE A 12 24.75 -5.36 43.84
CA ILE A 12 24.61 -4.72 42.53
C ILE A 12 23.14 -4.35 42.32
N ILE A 13 22.91 -3.14 41.82
CA ILE A 13 21.56 -2.67 41.49
C ILE A 13 21.25 -3.04 40.05
N ILE A 14 20.08 -3.66 39.84
CA ILE A 14 19.57 -4.04 38.53
C ILE A 14 18.20 -3.40 38.29
N ALA A 15 18.04 -2.78 37.14
CA ALA A 15 16.76 -2.22 36.69
C ALA A 15 16.04 -3.23 35.77
N SER A 16 14.76 -3.50 36.05
CA SER A 16 13.90 -4.33 35.19
C SER A 16 12.44 -3.92 35.32
N THR A 17 11.71 -4.05 34.22
CA THR A 17 10.26 -3.84 34.14
C THR A 17 9.47 -5.14 34.29
N ARG A 18 10.17 -6.28 34.33
CA ARG A 18 9.60 -7.64 34.38
C ARG A 18 10.20 -8.47 35.52
N PRO A 19 10.01 -8.07 36.80
CA PRO A 19 10.52 -8.84 37.93
C PRO A 19 9.93 -10.25 37.99
N GLU A 20 8.79 -10.51 37.34
CA GLU A 20 8.24 -11.86 37.21
C GLU A 20 9.16 -12.86 36.49
N LEU A 21 10.16 -12.38 35.75
CA LEU A 21 11.11 -13.22 35.01
C LEU A 21 12.40 -13.51 35.76
N LEU A 22 12.54 -13.10 37.04
CA LEU A 22 13.73 -13.40 37.86
C LEU A 22 14.07 -14.90 37.88
N CYS A 23 13.06 -15.77 37.83
CA CYS A 23 13.22 -17.23 37.78
C CYS A 23 13.88 -17.74 36.49
N ALA A 24 13.92 -16.93 35.43
CA ALA A 24 14.54 -17.26 34.15
C ALA A 24 15.82 -16.46 33.86
N CYS A 25 16.37 -15.76 34.87
CA CYS A 25 17.64 -15.05 34.76
C CYS A 25 18.80 -16.03 34.58
N ARG A 26 19.65 -15.82 33.58
CA ARG A 26 20.82 -16.66 33.29
C ARG A 26 22.15 -15.95 33.45
N THR A 27 22.19 -14.66 33.17
CA THR A 27 23.38 -13.83 33.32
C THR A 27 22.96 -12.39 33.59
N ILE A 28 23.90 -11.58 34.07
CA ILE A 28 23.75 -10.14 34.18
C ILE A 28 24.81 -9.53 33.27
N ILE A 29 24.41 -8.59 32.42
CA ILE A 29 25.33 -7.90 31.52
C ILE A 29 25.52 -6.44 31.94
N VAL A 30 26.76 -5.98 31.79
CA VAL A 30 27.17 -4.57 31.92
C VAL A 30 27.96 -4.15 30.69
N ASN A 31 28.03 -2.85 30.43
CA ASN A 31 28.84 -2.38 29.31
C ASN A 31 30.34 -2.63 29.61
N PRO A 32 31.15 -3.10 28.64
CA PRO A 32 32.58 -3.32 28.85
C PRO A 32 33.35 -2.08 29.30
N GLU A 33 32.87 -0.88 28.93
CA GLU A 33 33.49 0.41 29.26
C GLU A 33 32.95 1.01 30.57
N ASP A 34 32.06 0.31 31.28
CA ASP A 34 31.47 0.81 32.52
C ASP A 34 32.37 0.49 33.73
N GLU A 35 33.22 1.46 34.09
CA GLU A 35 34.20 1.32 35.18
C GLU A 35 33.55 1.00 36.55
N ARG A 36 32.26 1.30 36.74
CA ARG A 36 31.53 1.02 38.00
C ARG A 36 31.46 -0.48 38.31
N TYR A 37 31.52 -1.33 37.28
CA TYR A 37 31.32 -2.78 37.39
C TYR A 37 32.58 -3.60 37.14
N SER A 38 33.70 -2.97 36.76
CA SER A 38 34.94 -3.66 36.35
C SER A 38 35.46 -4.67 37.39
N GLU A 39 35.36 -4.37 38.69
CA GLU A 39 35.81 -5.27 39.78
C GLU A 39 34.91 -6.49 39.99
N PHE A 40 33.73 -6.52 39.36
CA PHE A 40 32.71 -7.54 39.56
C PHE A 40 32.53 -8.47 38.36
N ILE A 41 33.18 -8.17 37.23
CA ILE A 41 33.11 -9.00 36.02
C ILE A 41 33.60 -10.42 36.34
N GLY A 42 32.85 -11.43 35.89
CA GLY A 42 33.09 -12.85 36.14
C GLY A 42 32.69 -13.34 37.53
N LYS A 43 32.23 -12.46 38.43
CA LYS A 43 31.75 -12.90 39.75
C LYS A 43 30.34 -13.46 39.66
N LYS A 44 30.06 -14.40 40.56
CA LYS A 44 28.72 -14.96 40.75
C LYS A 44 27.85 -13.99 41.54
N ILE A 45 26.61 -13.83 41.09
CA ILE A 45 25.59 -12.98 41.66
C ILE A 45 24.38 -13.85 42.00
N ILE A 46 23.82 -13.63 43.18
CA ILE A 46 22.63 -14.33 43.67
C ILE A 46 21.40 -13.52 43.25
N VAL A 47 20.54 -14.14 42.45
CA VAL A 47 19.26 -13.57 42.03
C VAL A 47 18.30 -13.56 43.23
N PRO A 48 17.67 -12.41 43.56
CA PRO A 48 16.77 -12.32 44.70
C PRO A 48 15.54 -13.22 44.51
N ILE A 49 14.99 -13.69 45.63
CA ILE A 49 13.85 -14.62 45.73
C ILE A 49 14.16 -16.05 45.25
N THR A 50 14.72 -16.22 44.06
CA THR A 50 14.98 -17.54 43.46
C THR A 50 16.28 -18.17 43.99
N ASN A 51 17.20 -17.36 44.51
CA ASN A 51 18.53 -17.76 44.99
C ASN A 51 19.38 -18.49 43.93
N VAL A 52 19.06 -18.30 42.65
CA VAL A 52 19.86 -18.83 41.54
C VAL A 52 21.15 -18.04 41.42
N GLU A 53 22.26 -18.73 41.17
CA GLU A 53 23.55 -18.11 40.89
C GLU A 53 23.68 -17.84 39.39
N VAL A 54 23.96 -16.59 39.02
CA VAL A 54 24.26 -16.16 37.65
C VAL A 54 25.59 -15.42 37.62
N GLU A 55 26.22 -15.30 36.46
CA GLU A 55 27.49 -14.59 36.31
C GLU A 55 27.28 -13.14 35.87
N LEU A 56 28.20 -12.24 36.25
CA LEU A 56 28.30 -10.90 35.66
C LEU A 56 29.21 -10.94 34.42
N SER A 57 28.63 -10.76 33.24
CA SER A 57 29.36 -10.72 31.97
C SER A 57 29.36 -9.31 31.38
N THR A 58 30.22 -9.05 30.39
CA THR A 58 30.21 -7.79 29.65
C THR A 58 29.52 -7.96 28.30
N HIS A 59 28.74 -6.97 27.90
CA HIS A 59 28.12 -6.92 26.59
C HIS A 59 27.85 -5.48 26.15
N HIS A 60 28.25 -5.13 24.93
CA HIS A 60 28.16 -3.77 24.40
C HIS A 60 26.72 -3.23 24.27
N SER A 61 25.72 -4.11 24.24
CA SER A 61 24.30 -3.72 24.19
C SER A 61 23.78 -3.12 25.50
N ALA A 62 24.46 -3.35 26.62
CA ALA A 62 24.13 -2.70 27.89
C ALA A 62 24.48 -1.21 27.82
N LYS A 63 23.50 -0.35 28.14
CA LYS A 63 23.66 1.11 28.11
C LYS A 63 23.99 1.62 29.51
N GLN A 64 25.12 2.31 29.65
CA GLN A 64 25.62 2.79 30.94
C GLN A 64 24.63 3.74 31.63
N GLU A 65 23.98 4.60 30.85
CA GLU A 65 23.06 5.63 31.30
C GLU A 65 21.63 5.15 31.58
N PHE A 66 21.27 3.91 31.18
CA PHE A 66 19.92 3.39 31.35
C PHE A 66 19.76 2.62 32.67
N GLY A 67 18.86 3.07 33.54
CA GLY A 67 18.63 2.44 34.84
C GLY A 67 19.90 2.45 35.67
N SER A 68 20.41 1.27 36.05
CA SER A 68 21.69 1.13 36.75
C SER A 68 22.90 0.93 35.83
N GLY A 69 22.70 0.71 34.53
CA GLY A 69 23.75 0.24 33.62
C GLY A 69 24.00 -1.28 33.65
N ALA A 70 23.37 -2.00 34.59
CA ALA A 70 23.39 -3.46 34.68
C ALA A 70 22.01 -4.04 34.33
N VAL A 71 21.99 -5.06 33.46
CA VAL A 71 20.76 -5.65 32.92
C VAL A 71 20.73 -7.14 33.25
N MET A 72 19.63 -7.61 33.85
CA MET A 72 19.38 -9.05 33.97
C MET A 72 18.94 -9.60 32.61
N VAL A 73 19.62 -10.64 32.14
CA VAL A 73 19.27 -11.32 30.88
C VAL A 73 18.43 -12.54 31.24
N CYS A 74 17.11 -12.40 31.02
CA CYS A 74 16.13 -13.41 31.34
C CYS A 74 15.59 -14.04 30.07
N SER A 75 15.28 -15.34 30.12
CA SER A 75 14.79 -16.06 28.94
C SER A 75 13.51 -15.40 28.42
N TYR A 76 13.62 -14.78 27.23
CA TYR A 76 12.49 -14.27 26.46
C TYR A 76 11.70 -13.12 27.10
N GLY A 77 12.38 -12.23 27.85
CA GLY A 77 11.76 -11.01 28.38
C GLY A 77 11.35 -10.03 27.29
N ASP A 78 12.21 -9.84 26.30
CA ASP A 78 11.95 -9.11 25.06
C ASP A 78 12.73 -9.67 23.85
N GLN A 79 12.71 -8.96 22.71
CA GLN A 79 13.43 -9.37 21.50
C GLN A 79 14.96 -9.23 21.61
N ASN A 80 15.46 -8.31 22.44
CA ASN A 80 16.89 -8.18 22.70
C ASN A 80 17.39 -9.37 23.52
N ASP A 81 16.61 -9.82 24.50
CA ASP A 81 16.90 -11.04 25.25
C ASP A 81 17.01 -12.25 24.32
N VAL A 82 16.10 -12.40 23.33
CA VAL A 82 16.19 -13.48 22.33
C VAL A 82 17.54 -13.45 21.59
N ALA A 83 17.99 -12.26 21.17
CA ALA A 83 19.26 -12.10 20.47
C ALA A 83 20.45 -12.42 21.38
N LEU A 84 20.45 -11.90 22.61
CA LEU A 84 21.49 -12.13 23.61
C LEU A 84 21.61 -13.61 23.99
N PHE A 85 20.49 -14.32 24.16
CA PHE A 85 20.51 -15.76 24.45
C PHE A 85 21.21 -16.56 23.35
N ARG A 86 21.00 -16.18 22.08
CA ARG A 86 21.67 -16.82 20.94
C ARG A 86 23.15 -16.47 20.85
N GLU A 87 23.48 -15.19 21.02
CA GLU A 87 24.86 -14.69 20.92
C GLU A 87 25.74 -15.24 22.03
N LEU A 88 25.23 -15.24 23.26
CA LEU A 88 25.93 -15.72 24.46
C LEU A 88 25.77 -17.23 24.70
N GLN A 89 25.05 -17.94 23.81
CA GLN A 89 24.79 -19.38 23.91
C GLN A 89 24.22 -19.82 25.27
N LEU A 90 23.29 -19.03 25.81
CA LEU A 90 22.67 -19.29 27.10
C LEU A 90 21.59 -20.36 26.96
N GLU A 91 21.52 -21.27 27.93
CA GLU A 91 20.45 -22.26 28.01
C GLU A 91 19.14 -21.59 28.47
N GLU A 92 18.06 -21.79 27.73
CA GLU A 92 16.76 -21.16 28.02
C GLU A 92 16.04 -21.77 29.24
N ILE A 93 15.27 -20.95 29.94
CA ILE A 93 14.33 -21.35 31.00
C ILE A 93 12.95 -20.80 30.65
N VAL A 94 11.98 -21.70 30.43
CA VAL A 94 10.61 -21.29 30.10
C VAL A 94 9.86 -20.87 31.37
N ALA A 95 9.91 -19.58 31.72
CA ALA A 95 9.18 -19.04 32.87
C ALA A 95 7.66 -18.92 32.63
N ILE A 96 7.23 -18.65 31.40
CA ILE A 96 5.82 -18.48 31.03
C ILE A 96 5.46 -19.57 30.02
N GLY A 97 4.47 -20.39 30.36
CA GLY A 97 4.00 -21.48 29.50
C GLY A 97 3.01 -21.02 28.42
N LEU A 98 2.69 -21.93 27.50
CA LEU A 98 1.77 -21.69 26.37
C LEU A 98 0.34 -21.28 26.79
N ASN A 99 -0.06 -21.58 28.02
CA ASN A 99 -1.33 -21.16 28.60
C ASN A 99 -1.31 -19.72 29.17
N GLY A 100 -0.20 -18.99 29.02
CA GLY A 100 -0.02 -17.64 29.53
C GLY A 100 0.08 -17.56 31.06
N ARG A 101 0.59 -18.61 31.70
CA ARG A 101 0.80 -18.70 33.15
C ARG A 101 2.25 -19.05 33.47
N MET A 102 2.70 -18.66 34.66
CA MET A 102 4.01 -19.03 35.17
C MET A 102 4.13 -20.56 35.26
N THR A 103 5.27 -21.11 34.84
CA THR A 103 5.58 -22.55 34.96
C THR A 103 6.11 -22.88 36.35
N ASP A 104 6.42 -24.15 36.60
CA ASP A 104 6.93 -24.63 37.89
C ASP A 104 8.28 -24.01 38.28
N VAL A 105 9.05 -23.51 37.31
CA VAL A 105 10.34 -22.82 37.56
C VAL A 105 10.16 -21.53 38.37
N ALA A 106 8.94 -20.97 38.40
CA ALA A 106 8.62 -19.79 39.19
C ALA A 106 8.32 -20.11 40.67
N GLY A 107 8.44 -21.37 41.11
CA GLY A 107 8.25 -21.76 42.50
C GLY A 107 6.87 -21.37 43.03
N ASP A 108 6.82 -20.60 44.12
CA ASP A 108 5.59 -20.15 44.78
C ASP A 108 4.64 -19.32 43.88
N TYR A 109 5.14 -18.84 42.74
CA TYR A 109 4.37 -18.08 41.75
C TYR A 109 3.84 -18.93 40.59
N ALA A 110 4.11 -20.23 40.57
CA ALA A 110 3.64 -21.16 39.53
C ALA A 110 2.10 -21.10 39.38
N GLY A 111 1.64 -21.19 38.13
CA GLY A 111 0.22 -21.14 37.78
C GLY A 111 -0.41 -19.73 37.80
N LEU A 112 0.26 -18.71 38.34
CA LEU A 112 -0.23 -17.32 38.29
C LEU A 112 -0.13 -16.74 36.88
N LYS A 113 -0.97 -15.75 36.56
CA LYS A 113 -0.75 -14.94 35.36
C LYS A 113 0.46 -14.02 35.57
N PRO A 114 1.23 -13.65 34.52
CA PRO A 114 2.43 -12.81 34.65
C PRO A 114 2.21 -11.52 35.44
N LYS A 115 1.08 -10.83 35.25
CA LYS A 115 0.74 -9.62 36.04
C LYS A 115 0.53 -9.91 37.52
N GLN A 116 -0.08 -11.04 37.86
CA GLN A 116 -0.32 -11.44 39.26
C GLN A 116 1.00 -11.86 39.92
N ALA A 117 1.83 -12.61 39.20
CA ALA A 117 3.17 -12.97 39.65
C ALA A 117 4.03 -11.73 39.88
N ARG A 118 3.98 -10.76 38.96
CA ARG A 118 4.68 -9.47 39.09
C ARG A 118 4.32 -8.74 40.38
N THR A 119 3.03 -8.61 40.69
CA THR A 119 2.57 -7.93 41.92
C THR A 119 3.11 -8.65 43.16
N LYS A 120 2.94 -9.97 43.26
CA LYS A 120 3.43 -10.73 44.42
C LYS A 120 4.95 -10.70 44.57
N ILE A 121 5.68 -10.80 43.46
CA ILE A 121 7.14 -10.73 43.46
C ILE A 121 7.61 -9.35 43.93
N ILE A 122 6.95 -8.27 43.52
CA ILE A 122 7.27 -6.94 44.03
C ILE A 122 7.06 -6.87 45.55
N GLU A 123 5.92 -7.34 46.06
CA GLU A 123 5.64 -7.40 47.50
C GLU A 123 6.71 -8.20 48.25
N ASP A 124 7.11 -9.35 47.73
CA ASP A 124 8.16 -10.18 48.33
C ASP A 124 9.55 -9.55 48.26
N LEU A 125 9.87 -8.81 47.19
CA LEU A 125 11.11 -8.03 47.09
C LEU A 125 11.13 -6.90 48.13
N GLU A 126 10.00 -6.21 48.33
CA GLU A 126 9.87 -5.12 49.32
C GLU A 126 10.00 -5.67 50.75
N ASN A 127 9.24 -6.73 51.07
CA ASN A 127 9.24 -7.37 52.38
C ASN A 127 10.62 -7.93 52.77
N ARG A 128 11.42 -8.37 51.79
CA ARG A 128 12.77 -8.90 51.99
C ARG A 128 13.88 -7.85 51.84
N GLY A 129 13.53 -6.58 51.60
CA GLY A 129 14.49 -5.48 51.50
C GLY A 129 15.33 -5.45 50.22
N PHE A 130 14.92 -6.15 49.17
CA PHE A 130 15.63 -6.20 47.87
C PHE A 130 15.23 -5.07 46.91
N VAL A 131 14.34 -4.16 47.31
CA VAL A 131 13.94 -3.01 46.51
C VAL A 131 14.83 -1.81 46.83
N GLU A 132 15.39 -1.22 45.77
CA GLU A 132 16.13 0.04 45.84
C GLU A 132 15.21 1.23 45.50
N LYS A 133 14.50 1.12 44.37
CA LYS A 133 13.59 2.14 43.86
C LYS A 133 12.52 1.48 43.00
N ILE A 134 11.29 1.98 43.08
CA ILE A 134 10.19 1.71 42.16
C ILE A 134 9.79 3.04 41.52
N GLU A 135 9.66 3.07 40.19
CA GLU A 135 9.27 4.26 39.46
C GLU A 135 8.39 3.92 38.25
N ASP A 136 7.52 4.86 37.90
CA ASP A 136 6.69 4.74 36.70
C ASP A 136 7.48 5.17 35.46
N ILE A 137 7.40 4.36 34.42
CA ILE A 137 8.05 4.63 33.14
C ILE A 137 7.08 4.51 31.98
N VAL A 138 7.35 5.29 30.92
CA VAL A 138 6.67 5.12 29.63
C VAL A 138 7.52 4.18 28.77
N HIS A 139 6.97 3.01 28.46
CA HIS A 139 7.66 1.98 27.68
C HIS A 139 6.77 1.45 26.55
N ARG A 140 7.39 1.01 25.44
CA ARG A 140 6.67 0.44 24.29
C ARG A 140 6.50 -1.06 24.46
N THR A 141 5.27 -1.50 24.75
CA THR A 141 4.94 -2.92 24.82
C THR A 141 4.31 -3.41 23.52
N PRO A 142 4.83 -4.48 22.90
CA PRO A 142 4.22 -5.05 21.71
C PRO A 142 2.88 -5.72 22.05
N ILE A 143 1.89 -5.54 21.17
CA ILE A 143 0.54 -6.08 21.34
C ILE A 143 0.08 -6.81 20.06
N SER A 144 -0.80 -7.78 20.23
CA SER A 144 -1.51 -8.42 19.11
C SER A 144 -2.31 -7.38 18.34
N GLU A 145 -2.12 -7.29 17.02
CA GLU A 145 -2.88 -6.37 16.18
C GLU A 145 -4.39 -6.64 16.25
N ARG A 146 -4.79 -7.92 16.41
CA ARG A 146 -6.18 -8.34 16.43
C ARG A 146 -6.82 -8.22 17.81
N SER A 147 -6.23 -8.86 18.83
CA SER A 147 -6.83 -8.93 20.18
C SER A 147 -6.41 -7.78 21.11
N LYS A 148 -5.39 -7.01 20.74
CA LYS A 148 -4.77 -5.95 21.56
C LYS A 148 -4.15 -6.43 22.87
N THR A 149 -4.10 -7.74 23.10
CA THR A 149 -3.41 -8.35 24.23
C THR A 149 -1.90 -8.16 24.08
N PRO A 150 -1.16 -7.81 25.15
CA PRO A 150 0.31 -7.86 25.15
C PRO A 150 0.81 -9.22 24.69
N ILE A 151 1.84 -9.23 23.85
CA ILE A 151 2.45 -10.47 23.39
C ILE A 151 3.46 -10.97 24.43
N GLU A 152 3.58 -12.29 24.53
CA GLU A 152 4.67 -12.97 25.24
C GLU A 152 5.55 -13.67 24.23
N ILE A 153 6.84 -13.77 24.53
CA ILE A 153 7.81 -14.49 23.71
C ILE A 153 8.02 -15.86 24.37
N ILE A 154 7.78 -16.93 23.63
CA ILE A 154 7.88 -18.31 24.12
C ILE A 154 8.65 -19.11 23.07
N PRO A 155 9.62 -19.95 23.47
CA PRO A 155 10.31 -20.82 22.54
C PRO A 155 9.35 -21.90 22.06
N MET A 156 9.28 -22.07 20.74
CA MET A 156 8.38 -23.02 20.12
C MET A 156 9.05 -23.59 18.87
N GLU A 157 8.85 -24.89 18.66
CA GLU A 157 9.18 -25.52 17.38
C GLU A 157 8.22 -25.00 16.31
N GLU A 158 8.75 -24.37 15.28
CA GLU A 158 8.01 -23.80 14.14
C GLU A 158 8.70 -24.10 12.83
N TYR A 159 7.92 -24.06 11.75
CA TYR A 159 8.44 -24.13 10.40
C TYR A 159 8.85 -22.75 9.91
N TYR A 160 10.05 -22.70 9.34
CA TYR A 160 10.62 -21.51 8.74
C TYR A 160 10.96 -21.76 7.28
N LEU A 161 10.63 -20.82 6.41
CA LEU A 161 11.20 -20.74 5.08
C LEU A 161 12.50 -19.93 5.16
N LYS A 162 13.63 -20.54 4.76
CA LYS A 162 14.92 -19.86 4.71
C LYS A 162 14.86 -18.66 3.77
N GLN A 163 15.20 -17.47 4.26
CA GLN A 163 15.21 -16.24 3.47
C GLN A 163 16.46 -15.38 3.68
N LYS A 164 17.16 -15.53 4.81
CA LYS A 164 18.35 -14.71 5.12
C LYS A 164 19.43 -14.84 4.03
N ASP A 165 19.67 -16.07 3.60
CA ASP A 165 20.70 -16.39 2.59
C ASP A 165 20.31 -15.91 1.18
N LYS A 166 19.06 -15.47 1.00
CA LYS A 166 18.50 -15.00 -0.28
C LYS A 166 18.39 -13.48 -0.36
N ILE A 167 18.70 -12.75 0.70
CA ILE A 167 18.50 -11.29 0.78
C ILE A 167 19.19 -10.56 -0.39
N GLU A 168 20.46 -10.88 -0.67
CA GLU A 168 21.20 -10.21 -1.75
C GLU A 168 20.60 -10.51 -3.12
N LYS A 169 20.21 -11.77 -3.37
CA LYS A 169 19.49 -12.14 -4.59
C LYS A 169 18.15 -11.39 -4.72
N MET A 170 17.40 -11.26 -3.62
CA MET A 170 16.14 -10.51 -3.63
C MET A 170 16.34 -9.01 -3.86
N LYS A 171 17.47 -8.43 -3.43
CA LYS A 171 17.84 -7.05 -3.77
C LYS A 171 18.13 -6.90 -5.26
N GLU A 172 18.83 -7.86 -5.88
CA GLU A 172 19.08 -7.87 -7.33
C GLU A 172 17.78 -7.95 -8.12
N VAL A 173 16.95 -8.95 -7.82
CA VAL A 173 15.66 -9.13 -8.52
C VAL A 173 14.73 -7.95 -8.28
N GLY A 174 14.69 -7.43 -7.05
CA GLY A 174 13.96 -6.20 -6.72
C GLY A 174 14.48 -4.97 -7.47
N LYS A 175 15.77 -4.96 -7.89
CA LYS A 175 16.33 -3.89 -8.72
C LYS A 175 15.86 -3.96 -10.17
N GLU A 176 15.59 -5.15 -10.69
CA GLU A 176 15.11 -5.40 -12.06
C GLU A 176 13.60 -5.14 -12.26
N ILE A 177 12.84 -4.98 -11.17
CA ILE A 177 11.43 -4.63 -11.23
C ILE A 177 11.31 -3.10 -11.38
N THR A 178 10.50 -2.66 -12.34
CA THR A 178 10.14 -1.25 -12.50
C THR A 178 9.03 -0.91 -11.51
N PHE A 179 9.28 0.04 -10.61
CA PHE A 179 8.29 0.50 -9.64
C PHE A 179 7.59 1.76 -10.13
N HIS A 180 6.27 1.78 -10.02
CA HIS A 180 5.43 2.95 -10.26
C HIS A 180 4.80 3.34 -8.91
N PRO A 181 5.11 4.54 -8.36
CA PRO A 181 6.24 5.40 -8.72
C PRO A 181 7.57 4.83 -8.21
N THR A 182 8.69 5.26 -8.81
CA THR A 182 10.04 4.76 -8.53
C THR A 182 10.43 4.82 -7.05
N MET A 183 9.97 5.85 -6.32
CA MET A 183 10.28 6.03 -4.90
C MET A 183 9.82 4.86 -4.01
N HIS A 184 8.77 4.13 -4.39
CA HIS A 184 8.24 3.03 -3.58
C HIS A 184 9.12 1.77 -3.59
N LYS A 185 10.08 1.69 -4.52
CA LYS A 185 11.14 0.66 -4.49
C LYS A 185 11.92 0.68 -3.19
N GLN A 186 12.14 1.85 -2.59
CA GLN A 186 12.88 1.99 -1.34
C GLN A 186 12.21 1.26 -0.17
N ILE A 187 10.89 1.09 -0.20
CA ILE A 187 10.16 0.35 0.84
C ILE A 187 10.59 -1.12 0.86
N LEU A 188 10.76 -1.73 -0.32
CA LEU A 188 11.26 -3.09 -0.45
C LEU A 188 12.73 -3.17 -0.03
N MET A 189 13.57 -2.23 -0.48
CA MET A 189 15.01 -2.23 -0.16
C MET A 189 15.26 -2.11 1.34
N ASN A 190 14.59 -1.16 2.01
CA ASN A 190 14.67 -1.00 3.46
C ASN A 190 14.18 -2.25 4.21
N TRP A 191 13.16 -2.93 3.67
CA TRP A 191 12.67 -4.17 4.27
C TRP A 191 13.71 -5.28 4.19
N LEU A 192 14.30 -5.50 3.01
CA LEU A 192 15.33 -6.51 2.78
C LEU A 192 16.54 -6.32 3.70
N GLU A 193 16.96 -5.08 3.95
CA GLU A 193 18.05 -4.75 4.89
C GLU A 193 17.70 -5.05 6.35
N SER A 194 16.41 -5.03 6.71
CA SER A 194 15.94 -5.27 8.09
C SER A 194 15.69 -6.74 8.43
N ILE A 195 15.73 -7.65 7.44
CA ILE A 195 15.44 -9.08 7.66
C ILE A 195 16.60 -9.72 8.41
N ASN A 196 16.33 -10.18 9.64
CA ASN A 196 17.29 -10.87 10.50
C ASN A 196 16.82 -12.26 10.96
N ILE A 197 15.61 -12.67 10.57
CA ILE A 197 14.99 -13.96 10.91
C ILE A 197 14.49 -14.63 9.64
N ASP A 198 14.47 -15.97 9.62
CA ASP A 198 13.79 -16.70 8.56
C ASP A 198 12.27 -16.51 8.64
N TRP A 199 11.53 -16.73 7.55
CA TRP A 199 10.10 -16.43 7.54
C TRP A 199 9.33 -17.54 8.28
N PRO A 200 8.68 -17.27 9.42
CA PRO A 200 7.86 -18.28 10.10
C PRO A 200 6.58 -18.55 9.30
N ILE A 201 6.50 -19.73 8.70
CA ILE A 201 5.42 -20.11 7.78
C ILE A 201 4.31 -20.93 8.45
N SER A 202 4.47 -21.42 9.67
CA SER A 202 3.44 -22.20 10.37
C SER A 202 2.58 -21.38 11.32
N ARG A 203 1.33 -21.80 11.51
CA ARG A 203 0.32 -21.20 12.38
C ARG A 203 -0.47 -22.31 13.07
N ARG A 204 -0.80 -22.14 14.35
CA ARG A 204 -1.79 -22.97 15.07
C ARG A 204 -3.16 -22.33 14.92
N ARG A 205 -3.81 -22.58 13.79
CA ARG A 205 -5.17 -22.09 13.48
C ARG A 205 -5.96 -23.22 12.83
N PHE A 206 -7.28 -23.18 12.97
CA PHE A 206 -8.17 -24.11 12.27
C PHE A 206 -8.38 -23.76 10.80
N TYR A 207 -8.22 -22.48 10.43
CA TYR A 207 -8.46 -21.99 9.07
C TYR A 207 -7.15 -21.56 8.40
N GLY A 208 -6.66 -22.41 7.50
CA GLY A 208 -5.45 -22.21 6.70
C GLY A 208 -5.11 -23.49 5.94
N THR A 209 -4.23 -23.40 4.94
CA THR A 209 -3.76 -24.57 4.20
C THR A 209 -2.94 -25.47 5.11
N GLU A 210 -3.26 -26.76 5.19
CA GLU A 210 -2.53 -27.71 6.02
C GLU A 210 -1.06 -27.89 5.58
N ILE A 211 -0.17 -28.05 6.55
CA ILE A 211 1.23 -28.37 6.27
C ILE A 211 1.32 -29.87 6.01
N PRO A 212 1.73 -30.33 4.80
CA PRO A 212 1.64 -31.73 4.41
C PRO A 212 2.79 -32.58 4.99
N ILE A 213 2.85 -32.70 6.32
CA ILE A 213 3.90 -33.45 7.03
C ILE A 213 3.26 -34.50 7.95
N TRP A 214 3.86 -35.68 7.99
CA TRP A 214 3.60 -36.71 8.99
C TRP A 214 4.87 -37.03 9.75
N TYR A 215 4.73 -37.37 11.03
CA TYR A 215 5.81 -37.77 11.91
C TYR A 215 5.71 -39.24 12.24
N CYS A 216 6.81 -39.97 12.17
CA CYS A 216 6.87 -41.33 12.66
C CYS A 216 6.56 -41.36 14.16
N LYS A 217 5.61 -42.19 14.61
CA LYS A 217 5.18 -42.23 16.02
C LYS A 217 6.26 -42.75 16.97
N GLU A 218 7.16 -43.60 16.47
CA GLU A 218 8.24 -44.17 17.28
C GLU A 218 9.47 -43.27 17.44
N CYS A 219 9.89 -42.57 16.37
CA CYS A 219 11.15 -41.83 16.36
C CYS A 219 11.01 -40.34 15.97
N SER A 220 9.79 -39.85 15.80
CA SER A 220 9.44 -38.47 15.45
C SER A 220 10.04 -37.93 14.14
N GLU A 221 10.52 -38.81 13.27
CA GLU A 221 11.12 -38.40 12.00
C GLU A 221 10.05 -37.81 11.05
N PRO A 222 10.25 -36.59 10.51
CA PRO A 222 9.28 -35.95 9.62
C PRO A 222 9.33 -36.53 8.21
N HIS A 223 8.15 -36.67 7.60
CA HIS A 223 7.95 -37.24 6.28
C HIS A 223 7.03 -36.34 5.45
N VAL A 224 7.49 -35.95 4.27
CA VAL A 224 6.74 -35.15 3.30
C VAL A 224 6.30 -36.09 2.16
N PRO A 225 5.01 -36.10 1.78
CA PRO A 225 4.53 -36.94 0.69
C PRO A 225 4.93 -36.39 -0.69
N GLU A 226 4.80 -37.23 -1.72
CA GLU A 226 5.03 -36.81 -3.10
C GLU A 226 4.10 -35.67 -3.53
N PRO A 227 4.59 -34.68 -4.31
CA PRO A 227 3.80 -33.56 -4.81
C PRO A 227 2.61 -33.99 -5.69
N GLY A 228 1.58 -33.12 -5.78
CA GLY A 228 0.50 -33.21 -6.79
C GLY A 228 -0.91 -33.38 -6.22
N LYS A 229 -1.05 -34.07 -5.08
CA LYS A 229 -2.32 -34.17 -4.33
C LYS A 229 -2.34 -33.13 -3.20
N TYR A 230 -3.53 -32.62 -2.87
CA TYR A 230 -3.77 -31.90 -1.62
C TYR A 230 -3.93 -32.88 -0.45
N TYR A 231 -3.12 -32.70 0.60
CA TYR A 231 -3.07 -33.60 1.75
C TYR A 231 -3.63 -32.92 3.01
N ARG A 232 -4.33 -33.69 3.85
CA ARG A 232 -4.84 -33.24 5.16
C ARG A 232 -4.29 -34.12 6.27
N PRO A 233 -3.06 -33.88 6.75
CA PRO A 233 -2.37 -34.84 7.62
C PRO A 233 -3.08 -35.15 8.93
N TRP A 234 -3.72 -34.16 9.55
CA TRP A 234 -4.50 -34.34 10.77
C TRP A 234 -5.70 -35.30 10.62
N ASN A 235 -6.16 -35.57 9.40
CA ASN A 235 -7.33 -36.41 9.12
C ASN A 235 -7.04 -37.64 8.23
N GLU A 236 -6.01 -37.58 7.39
CA GLU A 236 -5.67 -38.63 6.43
C GLU A 236 -4.53 -39.52 6.94
N LYS A 237 -4.58 -40.81 6.57
CA LYS A 237 -3.46 -41.72 6.83
C LYS A 237 -2.22 -41.25 6.06
N CYS A 238 -1.04 -41.42 6.67
CA CYS A 238 0.22 -41.16 6.01
C CYS A 238 0.30 -41.97 4.70
N PRO A 239 0.60 -41.33 3.55
CA PRO A 239 0.74 -42.04 2.29
C PRO A 239 2.04 -42.85 2.20
N ILE A 240 2.98 -42.63 3.13
CA ILE A 240 4.24 -43.36 3.23
C ILE A 240 4.05 -44.56 4.16
N THR A 241 4.48 -45.76 3.73
CA THR A 241 4.24 -47.02 4.44
C THR A 241 5.21 -47.28 5.58
N ASN A 242 6.49 -46.95 5.42
CA ASN A 242 7.53 -47.22 6.42
C ASN A 242 8.40 -45.99 6.63
N CYS A 243 8.70 -45.72 7.89
CA CYS A 243 9.63 -44.68 8.28
C CYS A 243 11.01 -44.99 7.71
N THR A 244 11.61 -44.02 7.02
CA THR A 244 12.93 -44.16 6.37
C THR A 244 14.07 -44.40 7.37
N LYS A 245 13.85 -44.13 8.66
CA LYS A 245 14.86 -44.20 9.73
C LYS A 245 14.73 -45.43 10.64
N CYS A 246 13.50 -45.77 11.06
CA CYS A 246 13.27 -46.85 12.02
C CYS A 246 12.35 -47.97 11.50
N ASN A 247 11.88 -47.87 10.26
CA ASN A 247 11.02 -48.85 9.59
C ASN A 247 9.61 -49.04 10.19
N SER A 248 9.23 -48.26 11.22
CA SER A 248 7.87 -48.23 11.76
C SER A 248 6.84 -47.82 10.71
N SER A 249 5.59 -48.28 10.86
CA SER A 249 4.47 -47.98 9.96
C SER A 249 3.40 -47.07 10.59
N GLU A 250 3.62 -46.62 11.83
CA GLU A 250 2.70 -45.72 12.52
C GLU A 250 3.16 -44.27 12.42
N PHE A 251 2.24 -43.40 11.99
CA PHE A 251 2.50 -41.98 11.77
C PHE A 251 1.42 -41.09 12.38
N ILE A 252 1.79 -39.87 12.78
CA ILE A 252 0.91 -38.82 13.27
C ILE A 252 1.03 -37.63 12.32
N GLY A 253 -0.09 -37.13 11.80
CA GLY A 253 -0.09 -35.98 10.90
C GLY A 253 0.10 -34.65 11.61
N GLU A 254 0.70 -33.69 10.92
CA GLU A 254 0.81 -32.31 11.38
C GLU A 254 -0.56 -31.63 11.49
N GLU A 255 -0.77 -30.91 12.59
CA GLU A 255 -2.02 -30.19 12.89
C GLU A 255 -1.92 -28.68 12.59
N ARG A 256 -0.70 -28.16 12.39
CA ARG A 256 -0.47 -26.76 12.01
C ARG A 256 -0.87 -26.51 10.55
N THR A 257 -1.25 -25.26 10.30
CA THR A 257 -1.52 -24.74 8.96
C THR A 257 -0.42 -23.77 8.56
N PHE A 258 -0.28 -23.51 7.26
CA PHE A 258 0.53 -22.43 6.76
C PHE A 258 -0.06 -21.05 7.12
N ASP A 259 0.82 -20.05 7.11
CA ASP A 259 0.48 -18.64 7.16
C ASP A 259 -0.24 -18.20 5.88
N THR A 260 -1.22 -17.30 5.97
CA THR A 260 -1.99 -16.83 4.81
C THR A 260 -1.10 -16.17 3.73
N TRP A 261 0.04 -15.61 4.14
CA TRP A 261 1.03 -15.09 3.20
C TRP A 261 1.72 -16.18 2.38
N MET A 262 1.82 -17.42 2.89
CA MET A 262 2.33 -18.58 2.15
C MET A 262 1.39 -18.94 0.99
N ASP A 263 0.08 -18.86 1.20
CA ASP A 263 -0.91 -19.09 0.14
C ASP A 263 -0.86 -17.98 -0.92
N SER A 264 -0.96 -16.73 -0.47
CA SER A 264 -1.03 -15.58 -1.39
C SER A 264 0.26 -15.35 -2.18
N SER A 265 1.41 -15.81 -1.67
CA SER A 265 2.72 -15.64 -2.31
C SER A 265 2.94 -16.49 -3.57
N VAL A 266 2.01 -17.37 -3.93
CA VAL A 266 2.04 -18.09 -5.22
C VAL A 266 0.99 -17.61 -6.19
N SER A 267 0.36 -16.45 -5.93
CA SER A 267 -0.69 -15.92 -6.81
C SER A 267 -0.25 -15.84 -8.29
N PRO A 268 0.95 -15.35 -8.64
CA PRO A 268 1.42 -15.33 -10.04
C PRO A 268 1.54 -16.73 -10.65
N LEU A 269 2.07 -17.69 -9.88
CA LEU A 269 2.21 -19.09 -10.31
C LEU A 269 0.84 -19.78 -10.48
N PHE A 270 -0.12 -19.46 -9.62
CA PHE A 270 -1.47 -20.00 -9.69
C PHE A 270 -2.20 -19.51 -10.95
N ILE A 271 -2.19 -18.20 -11.21
CA ILE A 271 -2.86 -17.63 -12.38
C ILE A 271 -2.17 -18.01 -13.70
N SER A 272 -0.85 -18.25 -13.68
CA SER A 272 -0.09 -18.72 -14.83
C SER A 272 -0.14 -20.23 -15.03
N LYS A 273 -0.88 -20.97 -14.19
CA LYS A 273 -1.00 -22.44 -14.21
C LYS A 273 0.35 -23.17 -14.13
N PHE A 274 1.27 -22.65 -13.32
CA PHE A 274 2.54 -23.29 -13.03
C PHE A 274 2.36 -24.77 -12.64
N SER A 275 3.19 -25.64 -13.24
CA SER A 275 3.16 -27.11 -13.09
C SER A 275 1.84 -27.78 -13.50
N ARG A 276 0.93 -27.08 -14.18
CA ARG A 276 -0.35 -27.63 -14.69
C ARG A 276 -0.51 -27.47 -16.20
N ASP A 277 0.08 -26.43 -16.78
CA ASP A 277 -0.05 -26.09 -18.21
C ASP A 277 1.20 -25.30 -18.67
N ASP A 278 2.24 -26.02 -19.11
CA ASP A 278 3.53 -25.42 -19.45
C ASP A 278 3.47 -24.45 -20.64
N GLU A 279 2.59 -24.71 -21.61
CA GLU A 279 2.42 -23.83 -22.77
C GLU A 279 1.78 -22.51 -22.36
N PHE A 280 0.73 -22.56 -21.52
CA PHE A 280 0.11 -21.36 -21.00
C PHE A 280 1.07 -20.60 -20.08
N PHE A 281 1.79 -21.30 -19.18
CA PHE A 281 2.76 -20.71 -18.26
C PHE A 281 3.81 -19.88 -19.01
N LYS A 282 4.44 -20.45 -20.06
CA LYS A 282 5.44 -19.75 -20.88
C LYS A 282 4.92 -18.51 -21.60
N LYS A 283 3.61 -18.42 -21.85
CA LYS A 283 2.99 -17.26 -22.52
C LYS A 283 2.66 -16.12 -21.57
N VAL A 284 2.41 -16.40 -20.29
CA VAL A 284 1.83 -15.43 -19.35
C VAL A 284 2.71 -15.15 -18.12
N TYR A 285 3.76 -15.93 -17.89
CA TYR A 285 4.75 -15.70 -16.84
C TYR A 285 6.06 -15.18 -17.45
N PRO A 286 6.69 -14.15 -16.86
CA PRO A 286 6.25 -13.38 -15.69
C PRO A 286 5.02 -12.51 -16.00
N ALA A 287 4.24 -12.15 -14.97
CA ALA A 287 3.12 -11.23 -15.13
C ALA A 287 3.61 -9.82 -15.49
N THR A 288 2.81 -9.01 -16.18
CA THR A 288 3.26 -7.65 -16.55
C THR A 288 3.35 -6.73 -15.33
N ILE A 289 2.25 -6.59 -14.60
CA ILE A 289 2.13 -5.57 -13.54
C ILE A 289 1.49 -6.13 -12.29
N ARG A 290 1.97 -5.67 -11.13
CA ARG A 290 1.40 -5.99 -9.82
C ARG A 290 0.87 -4.75 -9.10
N PRO A 291 -0.44 -4.46 -9.16
CA PRO A 291 -1.05 -3.38 -8.41
C PRO A 291 -1.29 -3.74 -6.95
N GLN A 292 -0.90 -2.86 -6.02
CA GLN A 292 -1.16 -3.01 -4.60
C GLN A 292 -0.92 -1.71 -3.82
N ALA A 293 -1.22 -1.71 -2.52
CA ALA A 293 -0.88 -0.62 -1.62
C ALA A 293 0.50 -0.84 -0.95
N LYS A 294 1.05 0.24 -0.38
CA LYS A 294 2.38 0.25 0.25
C LYS A 294 2.51 -0.57 1.54
N ASP A 295 1.41 -0.89 2.25
CA ASP A 295 1.47 -1.70 3.48
C ASP A 295 1.89 -3.15 3.24
N ILE A 296 1.49 -3.72 2.11
CA ILE A 296 1.73 -5.14 1.79
C ILE A 296 2.96 -5.34 0.91
N VAL A 297 3.87 -4.36 0.88
CA VAL A 297 5.18 -4.49 0.20
C VAL A 297 6.09 -5.46 0.97
N ARG A 298 6.11 -5.35 2.30
CA ARG A 298 6.96 -6.18 3.18
C ARG A 298 6.46 -7.61 3.34
N THR A 299 5.17 -7.80 3.09
CA THR A 299 4.53 -9.11 3.15
C THR A 299 4.28 -9.62 1.74
N TRP A 300 3.12 -9.32 1.15
CA TRP A 300 2.67 -9.97 -0.08
C TRP A 300 3.66 -9.80 -1.23
N LEU A 301 4.15 -8.60 -1.50
CA LEU A 301 5.10 -8.36 -2.60
C LEU A 301 6.39 -9.13 -2.38
N TYR A 302 7.04 -8.94 -1.23
CA TYR A 302 8.30 -9.60 -0.92
C TYR A 302 8.19 -11.13 -0.85
N TYR A 303 7.19 -11.67 -0.15
CA TYR A 303 7.01 -13.12 -0.04
C TYR A 303 6.70 -13.76 -1.39
N THR A 304 5.96 -13.07 -2.26
CA THR A 304 5.74 -13.53 -3.63
C THR A 304 7.03 -13.51 -4.44
N LEU A 305 7.83 -12.44 -4.32
CA LEU A 305 9.13 -12.33 -4.97
C LEU A 305 10.04 -13.50 -4.59
N LEU A 306 10.17 -13.76 -3.28
CA LEU A 306 10.98 -14.84 -2.73
C LEU A 306 10.52 -16.21 -3.21
N ARG A 307 9.22 -16.54 -3.08
CA ARG A 307 8.73 -17.87 -3.46
C ARG A 307 8.79 -18.11 -4.97
N CYS A 308 8.44 -17.10 -5.78
CA CYS A 308 8.43 -17.28 -7.22
C CYS A 308 9.86 -17.42 -7.76
N GLU A 309 10.80 -16.65 -7.24
CA GLU A 309 12.22 -16.79 -7.62
C GLU A 309 12.78 -18.15 -7.20
N GLU A 310 12.47 -18.64 -5.99
CA GLU A 310 12.94 -19.97 -5.55
C GLU A 310 12.37 -21.11 -6.41
N LEU A 311 11.13 -20.98 -6.88
CA LEU A 311 10.44 -22.02 -7.64
C LEU A 311 10.73 -21.97 -9.15
N THR A 312 11.05 -20.79 -9.68
CA THR A 312 11.16 -20.58 -11.15
C THR A 312 12.52 -20.06 -11.61
N GLY A 313 13.33 -19.51 -10.70
CA GLY A 313 14.56 -18.78 -11.02
C GLY A 313 14.33 -17.39 -11.61
N GLU A 314 13.07 -16.96 -11.75
CA GLU A 314 12.67 -15.71 -12.42
C GLU A 314 11.79 -14.82 -11.53
N LYS A 315 11.80 -13.51 -11.82
CA LYS A 315 10.91 -12.57 -11.15
C LYS A 315 9.44 -12.86 -11.49
N PRO A 316 8.50 -12.67 -10.54
CA PRO A 316 7.08 -12.94 -10.80
C PRO A 316 6.37 -11.91 -11.68
N TRP A 317 6.93 -10.69 -11.79
CA TRP A 317 6.42 -9.64 -12.66
C TRP A 317 7.51 -8.68 -13.14
N SER A 318 7.27 -7.98 -14.25
CA SER A 318 8.16 -6.89 -14.71
C SER A 318 7.96 -5.59 -13.95
N GLU A 319 6.73 -5.28 -13.54
CA GLU A 319 6.37 -3.98 -12.98
C GLU A 319 5.56 -4.09 -11.67
N ALA A 320 5.81 -3.19 -10.72
CA ALA A 320 5.05 -3.08 -9.47
C ALA A 320 4.40 -1.69 -9.37
N TRP A 321 3.06 -1.66 -9.33
CA TRP A 321 2.28 -0.43 -9.17
C TRP A 321 1.85 -0.30 -7.71
N VAL A 322 2.43 0.64 -6.99
CA VAL A 322 2.29 0.75 -5.53
C VAL A 322 1.65 2.08 -5.15
N MET A 323 0.43 2.01 -4.64
CA MET A 323 -0.31 3.19 -4.16
C MET A 323 -0.11 3.44 -2.66
N GLY A 324 -0.39 4.66 -2.23
CA GLY A 324 -0.49 5.02 -0.82
C GLY A 324 -1.73 4.44 -0.13
N TYR A 325 -1.97 4.87 1.11
CA TYR A 325 -3.13 4.51 1.91
C TYR A 325 -4.38 5.29 1.50
N GLY A 326 -5.52 4.60 1.54
CA GLY A 326 -6.81 5.24 1.74
C GLY A 326 -6.95 5.67 3.20
N LEU A 327 -7.04 6.99 3.41
CA LEU A 327 -7.26 7.63 4.70
C LEU A 327 -8.72 8.07 4.82
N ASP A 328 -9.23 8.16 6.05
CA ASP A 328 -10.51 8.81 6.32
C ASP A 328 -10.40 10.34 6.13
N GLU A 329 -11.52 11.03 6.30
CA GLU A 329 -11.59 12.49 6.17
C GLU A 329 -10.65 13.25 7.13
N LYS A 330 -10.29 12.63 8.26
CA LYS A 330 -9.38 13.19 9.29
C LYS A 330 -7.92 12.84 9.04
N GLY A 331 -7.62 12.08 7.97
CA GLY A 331 -6.27 11.65 7.62
C GLY A 331 -5.78 10.41 8.39
N MET A 332 -6.66 9.67 9.06
CA MET A 332 -6.29 8.41 9.70
C MET A 332 -6.45 7.24 8.73
N LYS A 333 -5.52 6.28 8.76
CA LYS A 333 -5.64 5.03 7.98
C LYS A 333 -6.99 4.37 8.24
N MET A 334 -7.75 4.11 7.17
CA MET A 334 -9.02 3.40 7.25
C MET A 334 -8.78 1.95 7.65
N SER A 335 -9.55 1.45 8.62
CA SER A 335 -9.52 0.04 9.01
C SER A 335 -10.84 -0.37 9.65
N LYS A 336 -11.30 -1.60 9.40
CA LYS A 336 -12.52 -2.14 10.01
C LYS A 336 -12.48 -2.06 11.54
N SER A 337 -11.32 -2.32 12.14
CA SER A 337 -11.12 -2.25 13.60
C SER A 337 -11.33 -0.86 14.20
N LYS A 338 -11.13 0.21 13.42
CA LYS A 338 -11.32 1.60 13.88
C LYS A 338 -12.73 2.13 13.60
N GLY A 339 -13.56 1.38 12.85
CA GLY A 339 -14.89 1.82 12.44
C GLY A 339 -14.91 3.01 11.49
N ASN A 340 -13.75 3.42 10.96
CA ASN A 340 -13.60 4.57 10.06
C ASN A 340 -13.46 4.16 8.58
N ALA A 341 -13.72 2.89 8.26
CA ALA A 341 -13.70 2.41 6.88
C ALA A 341 -14.99 2.83 6.18
N ILE A 342 -14.85 3.51 5.04
CA ILE A 342 -15.97 3.83 4.17
C ILE A 342 -16.20 2.63 3.24
N ASP A 343 -17.42 2.09 3.24
CA ASP A 343 -17.83 1.09 2.26
C ASP A 343 -18.02 1.80 0.90
N PRO A 344 -17.30 1.40 -0.17
CA PRO A 344 -17.47 2.01 -1.47
C PRO A 344 -18.86 1.75 -2.09
N LEU A 345 -19.54 0.65 -1.75
CA LEU A 345 -20.77 0.25 -2.45
C LEU A 345 -21.92 1.25 -2.26
N PRO A 346 -22.27 1.70 -1.03
CA PRO A 346 -23.31 2.73 -0.85
C PRO A 346 -22.99 4.05 -1.56
N VAL A 347 -21.71 4.43 -1.63
CA VAL A 347 -21.28 5.64 -2.33
C VAL A 347 -21.44 5.48 -3.84
N ILE A 348 -21.06 4.33 -4.39
CA ILE A 348 -21.22 3.99 -5.81
C ILE A 348 -22.70 3.94 -6.19
N GLU A 349 -23.58 3.34 -5.38
CA GLU A 349 -25.02 3.29 -5.63
C GLU A 349 -25.65 4.70 -5.65
N LYS A 350 -25.23 5.57 -4.72
CA LYS A 350 -25.73 6.94 -4.62
C LYS A 350 -25.20 7.87 -5.72
N GLN A 351 -23.91 7.76 -6.07
CA GLN A 351 -23.22 8.74 -6.91
C GLN A 351 -22.88 8.24 -8.32
N GLY A 352 -22.99 6.94 -8.56
CA GLY A 352 -22.62 6.28 -9.81
C GLY A 352 -21.15 5.83 -9.83
N ALA A 353 -20.91 4.70 -10.50
CA ALA A 353 -19.58 4.09 -10.61
C ALA A 353 -18.55 5.02 -11.27
N ASP A 354 -18.94 5.77 -12.31
CA ASP A 354 -18.03 6.69 -13.00
C ASP A 354 -17.63 7.88 -12.13
N THR A 355 -18.53 8.39 -11.29
CA THR A 355 -18.19 9.44 -10.32
C THR A 355 -17.12 8.93 -9.36
N PHE A 356 -17.29 7.71 -8.83
CA PHE A 356 -16.32 7.10 -7.93
C PHE A 356 -14.97 6.83 -8.60
N ARG A 357 -14.97 6.27 -9.82
CA ARG A 357 -13.75 6.01 -10.58
C ARG A 357 -13.01 7.30 -10.96
N PHE A 358 -13.74 8.31 -11.42
CA PHE A 358 -13.16 9.60 -11.77
C PHE A 358 -12.57 10.31 -10.55
N TRP A 359 -13.28 10.29 -9.42
CA TRP A 359 -12.73 10.77 -8.15
C TRP A 359 -11.44 10.03 -7.79
N SER A 360 -11.44 8.70 -7.82
CA SER A 360 -10.25 7.91 -7.48
C SER A 360 -9.05 8.22 -8.39
N ALA A 361 -9.29 8.50 -9.66
CA ALA A 361 -8.23 8.88 -10.59
C ALA A 361 -7.73 10.32 -10.36
N SER A 362 -8.63 11.27 -10.04
CA SER A 362 -8.33 12.70 -9.96
C SER A 362 -8.00 13.24 -8.56
N GLU A 363 -8.14 12.44 -7.49
CA GLU A 363 -7.96 12.91 -6.11
C GLU A 363 -6.50 13.22 -5.77
N ILE A 364 -5.58 12.33 -6.14
CA ILE A 364 -4.15 12.51 -5.84
C ILE A 364 -3.26 11.81 -6.85
N ASN A 365 -2.05 12.33 -7.01
CA ASN A 365 -1.01 11.73 -7.83
C ASN A 365 -0.60 10.34 -7.31
N HIS A 366 -0.21 9.44 -8.21
CA HIS A 366 0.10 8.05 -7.88
C HIS A 366 1.22 7.93 -6.82
N GLY A 367 0.99 7.07 -5.83
CA GLY A 367 1.93 6.73 -4.77
C GLY A 367 1.68 7.47 -3.45
N TYR A 368 0.91 8.54 -3.46
CA TYR A 368 0.59 9.30 -2.25
C TYR A 368 -0.65 8.76 -1.53
N ASP A 369 -0.76 9.08 -0.24
CA ASP A 369 -1.93 8.72 0.56
C ASP A 369 -3.09 9.67 0.21
N PHE A 370 -4.28 9.12 -0.02
CA PHE A 370 -5.47 9.88 -0.41
C PHE A 370 -6.52 9.87 0.69
N ARG A 371 -7.33 10.93 0.77
CA ARG A 371 -8.43 11.01 1.73
C ARG A 371 -9.75 10.67 1.06
N CYS A 372 -10.42 9.64 1.56
CA CYS A 372 -11.76 9.29 1.14
C CYS A 372 -12.76 10.20 1.86
N ASN A 373 -13.43 11.06 1.11
CA ASN A 373 -14.42 12.01 1.61
C ASN A 373 -15.60 12.07 0.62
N GLU A 374 -16.80 11.77 1.11
CA GLU A 374 -18.01 11.74 0.27
C GLU A 374 -18.33 13.07 -0.40
N GLN A 375 -18.06 14.22 0.25
CA GLN A 375 -18.27 15.54 -0.35
C GLN A 375 -17.31 15.79 -1.51
N LYS A 376 -16.05 15.32 -1.40
CA LYS A 376 -15.09 15.38 -2.51
C LYS A 376 -15.56 14.49 -3.66
N ILE A 377 -16.00 13.27 -3.38
CA ILE A 377 -16.56 12.36 -4.38
C ILE A 377 -17.74 13.02 -5.09
N ASP A 378 -18.71 13.56 -4.35
CA ASP A 378 -19.87 14.26 -4.90
C ASP A 378 -19.47 15.47 -5.77
N SER A 379 -18.45 16.23 -5.35
CA SER A 379 -17.97 17.38 -6.12
C SER A 379 -17.49 17.01 -7.53
N THR A 380 -16.95 15.80 -7.71
CA THR A 380 -16.47 15.32 -9.01
C THR A 380 -17.60 15.02 -10.00
N LYS A 381 -18.81 14.74 -9.51
CA LYS A 381 -20.02 14.54 -10.34
C LYS A 381 -20.32 15.75 -11.22
N LYS A 382 -19.93 16.94 -10.78
CA LYS A 382 -20.09 18.18 -11.55
C LYS A 382 -19.39 18.07 -12.90
N PHE A 383 -18.18 17.51 -12.95
CA PHE A 383 -17.44 17.29 -14.21
C PHE A 383 -18.22 16.40 -15.17
N LEU A 384 -18.69 15.25 -14.71
CA LEU A 384 -19.48 14.34 -15.55
C LEU A 384 -20.80 14.98 -16.01
N SER A 385 -21.43 15.78 -15.16
CA SER A 385 -22.61 16.56 -15.54
C SER A 385 -22.31 17.61 -16.62
N LYS A 386 -21.13 18.24 -16.57
CA LYS A 386 -20.68 19.17 -17.61
C LYS A 386 -20.39 18.44 -18.92
N LEU A 387 -19.72 17.28 -18.87
CA LEU A 387 -19.49 16.44 -20.05
C LEU A 387 -20.82 16.02 -20.70
N TRP A 388 -21.80 15.61 -19.90
CA TRP A 388 -23.15 15.31 -20.36
C TRP A 388 -23.81 16.50 -21.06
N ASN A 389 -23.77 17.69 -20.44
CA ASN A 389 -24.38 18.90 -21.00
C ASN A 389 -23.72 19.35 -22.30
N VAL A 390 -22.39 19.26 -22.39
CA VAL A 390 -21.64 19.50 -23.63
C VAL A 390 -22.09 18.53 -24.71
N SER A 391 -22.15 17.24 -24.39
CA SER A 391 -22.57 16.20 -25.34
C SER A 391 -24.01 16.40 -25.82
N ARG A 392 -24.92 16.78 -24.93
CA ARG A 392 -26.32 17.11 -25.26
C ARG A 392 -26.43 18.37 -26.13
N PHE A 393 -25.56 19.36 -25.93
CA PHE A 393 -25.51 20.51 -26.82
C PHE A 393 -25.04 20.08 -28.23
N LEU A 394 -23.95 19.32 -28.31
CA LEU A 394 -23.39 18.83 -29.58
C LEU A 394 -24.34 17.88 -30.32
N SER A 395 -25.22 17.16 -29.61
CA SER A 395 -26.25 16.31 -30.24
C SER A 395 -27.28 17.09 -31.06
N SER A 396 -27.29 18.42 -30.98
CA SER A 396 -28.19 19.28 -31.77
C SER A 396 -27.65 19.55 -33.19
N PHE A 397 -26.40 19.17 -33.47
CA PHE A 397 -25.75 19.35 -34.77
C PHE A 397 -25.47 18.00 -35.43
N PRO A 398 -25.55 17.89 -36.76
CA PRO A 398 -25.16 16.68 -37.46
C PRO A 398 -23.68 16.38 -37.23
N VAL A 399 -23.29 15.11 -37.24
CA VAL A 399 -21.87 14.74 -37.32
C VAL A 399 -21.43 14.91 -38.77
N ILE A 400 -20.42 15.75 -38.98
CA ILE A 400 -19.84 16.02 -40.31
C ILE A 400 -18.45 15.38 -40.36
N ASP A 401 -18.16 14.64 -41.42
CA ASP A 401 -16.91 13.87 -41.55
C ASP A 401 -15.69 14.72 -41.90
N SER A 402 -15.91 15.88 -42.53
CA SER A 402 -14.85 16.83 -42.92
C SER A 402 -15.37 18.26 -42.95
N GLY A 403 -14.59 19.19 -42.41
CA GLY A 403 -14.82 20.63 -42.54
C GLY A 403 -13.49 21.37 -42.64
N VAL A 404 -13.50 22.60 -43.16
CA VAL A 404 -12.30 23.44 -43.28
C VAL A 404 -12.12 24.24 -41.98
N PRO A 405 -11.09 23.95 -41.16
CA PRO A 405 -10.93 24.62 -39.87
C PRO A 405 -10.52 26.09 -40.05
N THR A 406 -11.22 27.00 -39.37
CA THR A 406 -10.82 28.39 -39.20
C THR A 406 -9.72 28.52 -38.14
N ASP A 407 -9.18 29.72 -37.90
CA ASP A 407 -8.13 29.91 -36.89
C ASP A 407 -8.60 29.59 -35.46
N THR A 408 -9.87 29.85 -35.13
CA THR A 408 -10.50 29.41 -33.87
C THR A 408 -10.52 27.88 -33.73
N ASP A 409 -10.75 27.17 -34.83
CA ASP A 409 -10.78 25.70 -34.85
C ASP A 409 -9.38 25.11 -34.75
N LYS A 410 -8.42 25.68 -35.48
CA LYS A 410 -7.00 25.27 -35.42
C LYS A 410 -6.44 25.43 -34.01
N TRP A 411 -6.80 26.52 -33.32
CA TRP A 411 -6.39 26.75 -31.94
C TRP A 411 -6.88 25.64 -30.99
N ILE A 412 -8.17 25.31 -31.01
CA ILE A 412 -8.67 24.25 -30.11
C ILE A 412 -8.13 22.87 -30.48
N LEU A 413 -7.88 22.61 -31.76
CA LEU A 413 -7.25 21.37 -32.21
C LEU A 413 -5.80 21.27 -31.74
N SER A 414 -5.06 22.40 -31.70
CA SER A 414 -3.72 22.48 -31.11
C SER A 414 -3.75 22.14 -29.60
N GLU A 415 -4.69 22.70 -28.85
CA GLU A 415 -4.88 22.38 -27.42
C GLU A 415 -5.33 20.92 -27.21
N LEU A 416 -6.15 20.37 -28.11
CA LEU A 416 -6.55 18.96 -28.09
C LEU A 416 -5.36 18.03 -28.33
N ASP A 417 -4.47 18.36 -29.26
CA ASP A 417 -3.25 17.59 -29.54
C ASP A 417 -2.32 17.56 -28.31
N LYS A 418 -2.18 18.69 -27.63
CA LYS A 418 -1.45 18.79 -26.35
C LYS A 418 -2.10 17.93 -25.26
N LEU A 419 -3.43 17.96 -25.13
CA LEU A 419 -4.16 17.10 -24.20
C LEU A 419 -3.90 15.62 -24.49
N VAL A 420 -3.95 15.20 -25.77
CA VAL A 420 -3.68 13.81 -26.17
C VAL A 420 -2.28 13.39 -25.76
N LYS A 421 -1.26 14.23 -26.02
CA LYS A 421 0.15 13.98 -25.62
C LYS A 421 0.29 13.80 -24.11
N GLU A 422 -0.33 14.68 -23.32
CA GLU A 422 -0.28 14.62 -21.85
C GLU A 422 -0.99 13.37 -21.30
N CYS A 423 -2.18 13.05 -21.83
CA CYS A 423 -2.92 11.85 -21.44
C CYS A 423 -2.15 10.58 -21.77
N LYS A 424 -1.53 10.52 -22.96
CA LYS A 424 -0.74 9.36 -23.40
C LYS A 424 0.43 9.10 -22.46
N LYS A 425 1.19 10.15 -22.10
CA LYS A 425 2.25 10.06 -21.09
C LYS A 425 1.72 9.52 -19.75
N GLY A 426 0.60 10.04 -19.27
CA GLY A 426 -0.01 9.57 -18.02
C GLY A 426 -0.40 8.10 -18.06
N TYR A 427 -0.97 7.63 -19.17
CA TYR A 427 -1.31 6.21 -19.35
C TYR A 427 -0.08 5.31 -19.48
N GLU A 428 0.97 5.75 -20.18
CA GLU A 428 2.25 5.03 -20.30
C GLU A 428 2.95 4.85 -18.94
N GLU A 429 2.80 5.81 -18.03
CA GLU A 429 3.36 5.74 -16.67
C GLU A 429 2.42 5.06 -15.64
N TYR A 430 1.25 4.58 -16.07
CA TYR A 430 0.13 4.12 -15.22
C TYR A 430 -0.31 5.17 -14.17
N ASN A 431 -0.15 6.44 -14.50
CA ASN A 431 -0.50 7.56 -13.66
C ASN A 431 -1.81 8.18 -14.13
N PHE A 432 -2.93 7.61 -13.69
CA PHE A 432 -4.28 8.02 -14.09
C PHE A 432 -4.69 9.42 -13.60
N PHE A 433 -3.94 10.01 -12.67
CA PHE A 433 -4.17 11.38 -12.21
C PHE A 433 -3.91 12.41 -13.31
N ILE A 434 -2.85 12.20 -14.10
CA ILE A 434 -2.47 13.08 -15.21
C ILE A 434 -3.63 13.21 -16.22
N PRO A 435 -4.13 12.12 -16.86
CA PRO A 435 -5.24 12.24 -17.81
C PRO A 435 -6.53 12.71 -17.14
N ALA A 436 -6.85 12.26 -15.92
CA ALA A 436 -8.10 12.67 -15.26
C ALA A 436 -8.17 14.19 -15.04
N VAL A 437 -7.09 14.80 -14.56
CA VAL A 437 -7.00 16.24 -14.34
C VAL A 437 -6.93 16.98 -15.67
N ALA A 438 -6.05 16.58 -16.58
CA ALA A 438 -5.88 17.24 -17.88
C ALA A 438 -7.18 17.28 -18.68
N ILE A 439 -7.89 16.15 -18.78
CA ILE A 439 -9.18 16.07 -19.48
C ILE A 439 -10.23 16.99 -18.83
N ARG A 440 -10.29 17.02 -17.49
CA ARG A 440 -11.22 17.89 -16.77
C ARG A 440 -10.96 19.36 -17.04
N GLU A 441 -9.70 19.78 -16.89
CA GLU A 441 -9.29 21.18 -17.09
C GLU A 441 -9.53 21.61 -18.53
N PHE A 442 -9.11 20.81 -19.52
CA PHE A 442 -9.36 21.11 -20.93
C PHE A 442 -10.86 21.20 -21.23
N THR A 443 -11.64 20.19 -20.85
CA THR A 443 -13.08 20.12 -21.16
C THR A 443 -13.84 21.28 -20.53
N TRP A 444 -13.54 21.61 -19.27
CA TRP A 444 -14.28 22.61 -18.53
C TRP A 444 -13.82 24.03 -18.85
N ASN A 445 -12.51 24.28 -18.77
CA ASN A 445 -11.95 25.63 -18.74
C ASN A 445 -11.47 26.12 -20.12
N VAL A 446 -11.30 25.23 -21.10
CA VAL A 446 -10.89 25.62 -22.47
C VAL A 446 -12.01 25.34 -23.45
N PHE A 447 -12.38 24.07 -23.63
CA PHE A 447 -13.36 23.65 -24.63
C PHE A 447 -14.74 24.24 -24.36
N ALA A 448 -15.31 24.01 -23.16
CA ALA A 448 -16.66 24.45 -22.87
C ALA A 448 -16.80 25.91 -22.46
N ALA A 449 -15.77 26.52 -21.85
CA ALA A 449 -15.83 27.92 -21.39
C ALA A 449 -15.54 28.92 -22.50
N HIS A 450 -14.71 28.53 -23.49
CA HIS A 450 -14.24 29.44 -24.53
C HIS A 450 -14.62 28.95 -25.91
N TYR A 451 -14.09 27.81 -26.36
CA TYR A 451 -14.28 27.38 -27.75
C TYR A 451 -15.77 27.20 -28.12
N ILE A 452 -16.53 26.45 -27.33
CA ILE A 452 -17.97 26.22 -27.57
C ILE A 452 -18.74 27.54 -27.64
N GLU A 453 -18.46 28.50 -26.76
CA GLU A 453 -19.18 29.78 -26.74
C GLU A 453 -18.77 30.67 -27.92
N MET A 454 -17.49 30.66 -28.31
CA MET A 454 -16.99 31.39 -29.48
C MET A 454 -17.63 30.91 -30.77
N VAL A 455 -17.71 29.60 -30.99
CA VAL A 455 -18.19 29.03 -32.26
C VAL A 455 -19.70 28.81 -32.29
N LYS A 456 -20.43 29.14 -31.22
CA LYS A 456 -21.86 28.83 -31.08
C LYS A 456 -22.70 29.41 -32.21
N ALA A 457 -22.55 30.71 -32.47
CA ALA A 457 -23.27 31.38 -33.56
C ALA A 457 -22.88 30.80 -34.93
N ARG A 458 -21.58 30.51 -35.12
CA ARG A 458 -21.05 29.86 -36.32
C ARG A 458 -21.66 28.48 -36.55
N ALA A 459 -21.74 27.64 -35.52
CA ALA A 459 -22.35 26.31 -35.62
C ALA A 459 -23.86 26.36 -35.97
N TYR A 460 -24.55 27.44 -35.58
CA TYR A 460 -25.94 27.70 -36.01
C TYR A 460 -26.05 28.39 -37.39
N GLY A 461 -24.94 28.78 -38.01
CA GLY A 461 -24.92 29.49 -39.30
C GLY A 461 -25.38 30.96 -39.21
N ILE A 462 -25.29 31.59 -38.03
CA ILE A 462 -25.71 32.98 -37.80
C ILE A 462 -24.59 33.92 -38.21
N ASP A 463 -24.69 34.56 -39.39
CA ASP A 463 -23.69 35.48 -39.96
C ASP A 463 -22.36 34.80 -40.39
N PHE A 464 -22.40 33.49 -40.66
CA PHE A 464 -21.28 32.70 -41.18
C PHE A 464 -21.69 31.92 -42.44
N SER A 465 -20.73 31.59 -43.30
CA SER A 465 -20.96 30.75 -44.48
C SER A 465 -21.22 29.28 -44.09
N ASP A 466 -21.77 28.49 -45.00
CA ASP A 466 -21.96 27.04 -44.78
C ASP A 466 -20.62 26.32 -44.53
N GLU A 467 -19.54 26.71 -45.22
CA GLU A 467 -18.21 26.14 -45.02
C GLU A 467 -17.65 26.44 -43.62
N GLU A 468 -17.82 27.67 -43.14
CA GLU A 468 -17.42 28.08 -41.79
C GLU A 468 -18.25 27.35 -40.71
N ARG A 469 -19.56 27.19 -40.94
CA ARG A 469 -20.46 26.42 -40.06
C ARG A 469 -19.99 24.97 -39.97
N ASP A 470 -19.77 24.33 -41.11
CA ASP A 470 -19.42 22.91 -41.17
C ASP A 470 -18.03 22.65 -40.59
N GLY A 471 -17.08 23.59 -40.76
CA GLY A 471 -15.78 23.59 -40.08
C GLY A 471 -15.88 23.60 -38.55
N ALA A 472 -16.81 24.40 -38.00
CA ALA A 472 -17.08 24.46 -36.56
C ALA A 472 -17.71 23.15 -36.04
N ILE A 473 -18.74 22.64 -36.74
CA ILE A 473 -19.44 21.42 -36.35
C ILE A 473 -18.50 20.21 -36.39
N PHE A 474 -17.68 20.10 -37.44
CA PHE A 474 -16.63 19.08 -37.55
C PHE A 474 -15.69 19.14 -36.33
N THR A 475 -15.16 20.31 -36.02
CA THR A 475 -14.18 20.48 -34.93
C THR A 475 -14.79 20.23 -33.55
N LEU A 476 -16.04 20.63 -33.32
CA LEU A 476 -16.80 20.33 -32.09
C LEU A 476 -16.89 18.81 -31.88
N HIS A 477 -17.33 18.06 -32.88
CA HIS A 477 -17.49 16.60 -32.79
C HIS A 477 -16.14 15.87 -32.73
N LYS A 478 -15.12 16.32 -33.47
CA LYS A 478 -13.75 15.80 -33.36
C LYS A 478 -13.22 15.96 -31.94
N THR A 479 -13.42 17.13 -31.32
CA THR A 479 -12.96 17.40 -29.96
C THR A 479 -13.68 16.53 -28.93
N LEU A 480 -15.02 16.46 -28.98
CA LEU A 480 -15.78 15.63 -28.04
C LEU A 480 -15.49 14.14 -28.20
N SER A 481 -15.45 13.62 -29.42
CA SER A 481 -15.15 12.21 -29.67
C SER A 481 -13.76 11.81 -29.15
N THR A 482 -12.76 12.69 -29.29
CA THR A 482 -11.43 12.51 -28.69
C THR A 482 -11.47 12.54 -27.16
N ILE A 483 -12.15 13.51 -26.54
CA ILE A 483 -12.33 13.55 -25.07
C ILE A 483 -12.94 12.23 -24.56
N LEU A 484 -13.98 11.72 -25.21
CA LEU A 484 -14.64 10.48 -24.81
C LEU A 484 -13.70 9.27 -24.87
N LYS A 485 -12.91 9.13 -25.94
CA LYS A 485 -11.92 8.04 -26.09
C LYS A 485 -10.81 8.11 -25.04
N LEU A 486 -10.29 9.31 -24.79
CA LEU A 486 -9.28 9.53 -23.75
C LEU A 486 -9.82 9.22 -22.36
N LEU A 487 -11.09 9.52 -22.09
CA LEU A 487 -11.72 9.33 -20.79
C LEU A 487 -12.25 7.90 -20.55
N ALA A 488 -12.47 7.12 -21.62
CA ALA A 488 -13.08 5.78 -21.55
C ALA A 488 -12.42 4.81 -20.55
N PRO A 489 -11.08 4.74 -20.40
CA PRO A 489 -10.44 3.90 -19.38
C PRO A 489 -10.79 4.27 -17.93
N ILE A 490 -11.12 5.55 -17.70
CA ILE A 490 -11.41 6.11 -16.37
C ILE A 490 -12.90 6.01 -16.08
N THR A 491 -13.76 6.46 -17.00
CA THR A 491 -15.23 6.50 -16.82
C THR A 491 -15.95 5.73 -17.93
N PRO A 492 -15.99 4.38 -17.86
CA PRO A 492 -16.43 3.56 -18.97
C PRO A 492 -17.94 3.65 -19.27
N PHE A 493 -18.80 3.98 -18.31
CA PHE A 493 -20.26 3.89 -18.52
C PHE A 493 -20.82 5.11 -19.27
N ILE A 494 -20.48 6.32 -18.83
CA ILE A 494 -20.90 7.57 -19.46
C ILE A 494 -20.29 7.73 -20.84
N THR A 495 -19.02 7.35 -21.01
CA THR A 495 -18.34 7.43 -22.31
C THR A 495 -18.94 6.45 -23.32
N GLU A 496 -19.23 5.21 -22.92
CA GLU A 496 -19.94 4.24 -23.74
C GLU A 496 -21.32 4.75 -24.16
N HIS A 497 -22.11 5.29 -23.22
CA HIS A 497 -23.45 5.79 -23.51
C HIS A 497 -23.42 6.97 -24.50
N LEU A 498 -22.56 7.96 -24.25
CA LEU A 498 -22.43 9.13 -25.10
C LEU A 498 -21.89 8.76 -26.49
N TRP A 499 -20.93 7.85 -26.55
CA TRP A 499 -20.38 7.34 -27.80
C TRP A 499 -21.43 6.64 -28.66
N LYS A 500 -22.22 5.74 -28.04
CA LYS A 500 -23.31 5.03 -28.72
C LYS A 500 -24.42 5.94 -29.20
N THR A 501 -24.65 7.03 -28.49
CA THR A 501 -25.69 7.99 -28.83
C THR A 501 -25.26 8.89 -29.98
N LEU A 502 -23.99 9.30 -30.03
CA LEU A 502 -23.53 10.34 -30.95
C LEU A 502 -22.75 9.82 -32.18
N TYR A 503 -21.99 8.74 -32.06
CA TYR A 503 -20.94 8.42 -33.03
C TYR A 503 -21.03 7.04 -33.66
N SER A 504 -21.30 5.97 -32.88
CA SER A 504 -21.31 4.62 -33.44
C SER A 504 -22.07 3.63 -32.56
N ASN A 505 -22.75 2.67 -33.18
CA ASN A 505 -23.39 1.55 -32.45
C ASN A 505 -22.37 0.57 -31.85
N GLU A 506 -21.11 0.59 -32.30
CA GLU A 506 -20.03 -0.19 -31.71
C GLU A 506 -19.57 0.41 -30.39
N SER A 507 -19.07 -0.43 -29.49
CA SER A 507 -18.60 0.03 -28.18
C SER A 507 -17.37 0.93 -28.32
N ILE A 508 -17.30 1.98 -27.50
CA ILE A 508 -16.10 2.83 -27.42
C ILE A 508 -14.88 2.02 -26.99
N HIS A 509 -15.09 0.95 -26.20
CA HIS A 509 -14.05 0.07 -25.68
C HIS A 509 -13.46 -0.88 -26.73
N GLN A 510 -14.00 -0.89 -27.95
CA GLN A 510 -13.45 -1.59 -29.12
C GLN A 510 -12.69 -0.64 -30.06
N GLN A 511 -12.75 0.67 -29.80
CA GLN A 511 -12.11 1.66 -30.65
C GLN A 511 -10.62 1.77 -30.33
N LYS A 512 -9.82 2.16 -31.33
CA LYS A 512 -8.42 2.51 -31.11
C LYS A 512 -8.33 3.74 -30.23
N GLN A 513 -7.33 3.73 -29.34
CA GLN A 513 -7.00 4.92 -28.57
C GLN A 513 -6.50 6.04 -29.51
N VAL A 514 -6.71 7.28 -29.10
CA VAL A 514 -6.35 8.47 -29.90
C VAL A 514 -4.84 8.64 -29.93
N ASP A 515 -4.30 8.89 -31.13
CA ASP A 515 -2.93 9.33 -31.33
C ASP A 515 -2.88 10.84 -31.59
N PHE A 516 -1.74 11.46 -31.25
CA PHE A 516 -1.51 12.87 -31.53
C PHE A 516 -1.22 13.08 -33.03
N GLU A 517 -1.67 14.21 -33.55
CA GLU A 517 -1.57 14.61 -34.96
C GLU A 517 -0.40 15.58 -35.21
N ASN A 518 0.34 15.99 -34.16
CA ASN A 518 1.44 16.97 -34.24
C ASN A 518 1.03 18.30 -34.87
N ILE A 519 -0.08 18.84 -34.38
CA ILE A 519 -0.59 20.14 -34.82
C ILE A 519 0.36 21.24 -34.35
N GLU A 520 0.57 22.26 -35.19
CA GLU A 520 1.38 23.44 -34.84
C GLU A 520 0.90 24.05 -33.52
N GLU A 521 1.84 24.34 -32.62
CA GLU A 521 1.52 24.80 -31.28
C GLU A 521 0.99 26.24 -31.28
N GLN A 522 -0.25 26.41 -30.82
CA GLN A 522 -0.92 27.71 -30.67
C GLN A 522 -1.35 27.96 -29.22
N THR A 523 -0.74 27.25 -28.26
CA THR A 523 -1.21 27.21 -26.88
C THR A 523 -1.02 28.54 -26.13
N GLU A 524 -0.11 29.38 -26.62
CA GLU A 524 0.11 30.74 -26.11
C GLU A 524 -1.15 31.61 -26.26
N ILE A 525 -1.99 31.33 -27.26
CA ILE A 525 -3.22 32.08 -27.55
C ILE A 525 -4.29 31.84 -26.48
N THR A 526 -4.29 30.66 -25.83
CA THR A 526 -5.28 30.30 -24.81
C THR A 526 -5.34 31.31 -23.68
N LYS A 527 -4.18 31.81 -23.25
CA LYS A 527 -4.10 32.85 -22.21
C LYS A 527 -4.75 34.16 -22.69
N ALA A 528 -4.41 34.61 -23.88
CA ALA A 528 -4.96 35.84 -24.46
C ALA A 528 -6.48 35.76 -24.63
N ILE A 529 -7.02 34.65 -25.15
CA ILE A 529 -8.47 34.41 -25.30
C ILE A 529 -9.15 34.43 -23.92
N SER A 530 -8.59 33.71 -22.95
CA SER A 530 -9.18 33.59 -21.61
C SER A 530 -9.24 34.94 -20.88
N GLU A 531 -8.15 35.72 -20.97
CA GLU A 531 -8.05 37.07 -20.39
C GLU A 531 -9.00 38.05 -21.08
N PHE A 532 -9.08 38.02 -22.41
CA PHE A 532 -9.99 38.86 -23.17
C PHE A 532 -11.46 38.54 -22.85
N ASN A 533 -11.85 37.27 -22.88
CA ASN A 533 -13.21 36.85 -22.55
C ASN A 533 -13.59 37.26 -21.12
N SER A 534 -12.68 37.05 -20.16
CA SER A 534 -12.88 37.46 -18.77
C SER A 534 -13.01 38.98 -18.62
N LYS A 535 -12.19 39.75 -19.34
CA LYS A 535 -12.27 41.21 -19.38
C LYS A 535 -13.65 41.66 -19.87
N VAL A 536 -14.11 41.12 -21.00
CA VAL A 536 -15.42 41.49 -21.57
C VAL A 536 -16.56 41.14 -20.61
N TRP A 537 -16.56 39.94 -20.02
CA TRP A 537 -17.61 39.54 -19.07
C TRP A 537 -17.62 40.40 -17.80
N ASN A 538 -16.44 40.74 -17.26
CA ASN A 538 -16.32 41.61 -16.09
C ASN A 538 -16.79 43.03 -16.39
N GLU A 539 -16.49 43.55 -17.58
CA GLU A 539 -16.94 44.88 -18.00
C GLU A 539 -18.45 44.92 -18.23
N LYS A 540 -19.05 43.88 -18.82
CA LYS A 540 -20.51 43.77 -18.90
C LYS A 540 -21.12 43.75 -17.50
N LYS A 541 -20.55 42.97 -16.59
CA LYS A 541 -21.03 42.87 -15.21
C LYS A 541 -20.90 44.20 -14.45
N SER A 542 -19.81 44.96 -14.62
CA SER A 542 -19.62 46.27 -13.97
C SER A 542 -20.64 47.30 -14.45
N GLN A 543 -21.09 47.17 -15.71
CA GLN A 543 -22.11 48.02 -16.33
C GLN A 543 -23.55 47.50 -16.14
N ASN A 544 -23.76 46.43 -15.35
CA ASN A 544 -25.05 45.73 -15.19
C ASN A 544 -25.68 45.24 -16.51
N LEU A 545 -24.84 44.94 -17.50
CA LEU A 545 -25.23 44.37 -18.78
C LEU A 545 -25.33 42.83 -18.69
N SER A 546 -26.30 42.27 -19.40
CA SER A 546 -26.40 40.84 -19.63
C SER A 546 -25.29 40.36 -20.57
N LEU A 547 -24.96 39.06 -20.56
CA LEU A 547 -23.97 38.50 -21.49
C LEU A 547 -24.35 38.69 -22.97
N LYS A 548 -25.65 38.88 -23.27
CA LYS A 548 -26.17 39.10 -24.62
C LYS A 548 -26.14 40.56 -25.05
N ASP A 549 -25.96 41.50 -24.12
CA ASP A 549 -26.00 42.92 -24.47
C ASP A 549 -24.74 43.33 -25.24
N SER A 550 -24.86 44.29 -26.13
CA SER A 550 -23.72 44.77 -26.92
C SER A 550 -22.76 45.62 -26.08
N ILE A 551 -21.47 45.57 -26.40
CA ILE A 551 -20.43 46.35 -25.71
C ILE A 551 -19.32 46.77 -26.67
N LYS A 552 -18.72 47.94 -26.46
CA LYS A 552 -17.56 48.40 -27.23
C LYS A 552 -16.27 48.09 -26.49
N ILE A 553 -15.50 47.12 -26.99
CA ILE A 553 -14.18 46.74 -26.48
C ILE A 553 -13.29 46.36 -27.67
N ASP A 554 -12.10 46.96 -27.74
CA ASP A 554 -11.13 46.65 -28.79
C ASP A 554 -10.52 45.26 -28.61
N ILE A 555 -10.49 44.49 -29.70
CA ILE A 555 -9.86 43.16 -29.73
C ILE A 555 -8.34 43.35 -29.87
N PRO A 556 -7.52 42.75 -28.99
CA PRO A 556 -6.07 42.79 -29.09
C PRO A 556 -5.55 42.29 -30.45
N GLU A 557 -4.40 42.80 -30.90
CA GLU A 557 -3.81 42.44 -32.21
C GLU A 557 -3.59 40.93 -32.36
N ILE A 558 -3.10 40.28 -31.31
CA ILE A 558 -2.89 38.82 -31.25
C ILE A 558 -4.19 38.01 -31.43
N LEU A 559 -5.36 38.63 -31.17
CA LEU A 559 -6.67 37.98 -31.29
C LEU A 559 -7.44 38.37 -32.57
N GLN A 560 -6.83 39.16 -33.46
CA GLN A 560 -7.46 39.55 -34.73
C GLN A 560 -7.88 38.36 -35.62
N PRO A 561 -7.12 37.24 -35.69
CA PRO A 561 -7.58 36.04 -36.41
C PRO A 561 -8.93 35.48 -35.90
N PHE A 562 -9.26 35.72 -34.63
CA PHE A 562 -10.46 35.22 -33.95
C PHE A 562 -11.61 36.24 -33.96
N LYS A 563 -11.42 37.41 -34.62
CA LYS A 563 -12.30 38.57 -34.54
C LYS A 563 -13.76 38.26 -34.82
N LYS A 564 -14.03 37.43 -35.84
CA LYS A 564 -15.41 37.13 -36.27
C LYS A 564 -16.19 36.40 -35.18
N ASP A 565 -15.61 35.36 -34.60
CA ASP A 565 -16.21 34.59 -33.50
C ASP A 565 -16.31 35.43 -32.22
N LEU A 566 -15.27 36.19 -31.88
CA LEU A 566 -15.27 37.04 -30.69
C LEU A 566 -16.33 38.15 -30.76
N LYS A 567 -16.51 38.77 -31.93
CA LYS A 567 -17.57 39.75 -32.15
C LYS A 567 -18.95 39.14 -31.99
N SER A 568 -19.17 37.97 -32.57
CA SER A 568 -20.45 37.26 -32.51
C SER A 568 -20.78 36.79 -31.09
N MET A 569 -19.82 36.18 -30.40
CA MET A 569 -19.98 35.69 -29.03
C MET A 569 -20.30 36.82 -28.03
N HIS A 570 -19.60 37.95 -28.14
CA HIS A 570 -19.72 39.05 -27.17
C HIS A 570 -20.61 40.20 -27.63
N ASN A 571 -21.20 40.15 -28.82
CA ASN A 571 -21.94 41.25 -29.43
C ASN A 571 -21.13 42.57 -29.44
N LEU A 572 -19.88 42.49 -29.88
CA LEU A 572 -18.99 43.65 -29.87
C LEU A 572 -19.38 44.67 -30.94
N LEU A 573 -19.46 45.94 -30.54
CA LEU A 573 -19.66 47.06 -31.45
C LEU A 573 -18.34 47.45 -32.13
N ASP A 574 -18.45 47.90 -33.39
CA ASP A 574 -17.33 48.48 -34.15
C ASP A 574 -16.75 49.78 -33.55
#